data_AF-A0A1V5XM13-F1
#
_entry.id   AF-A0A1V5XM13-F1
#
_cell.length_a   1.000
_cell.length_b   1.000
_cell.length_c   1.000
_cell.angle_alpha   90.00
_cell.angle_beta   90.00
_cell.angle_gamma   90.00
#
_symmetry.space_group_name_H-M   'P 1'
#
loop_
_entity.id
_entity.type
_entity.pdbx_description
1 polymer ?
#
loop_
_entity_poly.entity_id
_entity_poly.type
_entity_poly.pdbx_seq_one_letter_code
_entity_poly.pdbx_strand_id
1 'polypeptide(L)'
;MSEQVTYIYGLKDPETQEMRYVGKSNNPASRYSQHMQDKTSNKHKWNWIKQLADKGLKPELVIIEEVLYKKWEERERFWIKEYAEAGAPLVNILEGGAHYPVKIQPEWAELIEPFLTGALLDKFKTLSEDEQKDICWQTAMGGMTESWVGIRQRGGDPAVEFSVEKRYLKTRDTARSLLTLHGT
;
A
#
# COMPACT_ATOMS: atom_id res chain seq x y z
N MET A 1 -17.12 -1.99 -26.56
CA MET A 1 -17.17 -1.46 -25.19
C MET A 1 -16.13 -0.36 -25.10
N SER A 2 -16.50 0.86 -24.69
CA SER A 2 -15.53 1.94 -24.49
C SER A 2 -14.60 1.58 -23.33
N GLU A 3 -13.30 1.86 -23.46
CA GLU A 3 -12.37 1.65 -22.36
C GLU A 3 -12.69 2.64 -21.23
N GLN A 4 -12.79 2.15 -20.00
CA GLN A 4 -13.07 2.99 -18.83
C GLN A 4 -11.85 3.85 -18.49
N VAL A 5 -12.05 5.16 -18.32
CA VAL A 5 -11.01 6.13 -17.93
C VAL A 5 -11.16 6.58 -16.47
N THR A 6 -10.08 7.10 -15.91
CA THR A 6 -9.98 7.71 -14.58
C THR A 6 -8.93 8.82 -14.61
N TYR A 7 -8.85 9.62 -13.56
CA TYR A 7 -7.94 10.77 -13.50
C TYR A 7 -6.88 10.60 -12.43
N ILE A 8 -5.65 10.95 -12.78
CA ILE A 8 -4.61 11.34 -11.82
C ILE A 8 -4.74 12.84 -11.61
N TYR A 9 -4.88 13.25 -10.36
CA TYR A 9 -5.08 14.64 -9.97
C TYR A 9 -4.04 15.06 -8.93
N GLY A 10 -3.82 16.36 -8.84
CA GLY A 10 -2.94 17.00 -7.89
C GLY A 10 -3.69 18.01 -7.01
N LEU A 11 -3.13 18.27 -5.83
CA LEU A 11 -3.43 19.46 -5.04
C LEU A 11 -2.20 20.35 -5.00
N LYS A 12 -2.34 21.58 -5.49
CA LYS A 12 -1.28 22.58 -5.45
C LYS A 12 -1.47 23.56 -4.31
N ASP A 13 -0.36 24.07 -3.80
CA ASP A 13 -0.37 25.23 -2.95
C ASP A 13 -0.69 26.48 -3.79
N PRO A 14 -1.73 27.26 -3.44
CA PRO A 14 -2.11 28.44 -4.23
C PRO A 14 -1.07 29.57 -4.15
N GLU A 15 -0.24 29.63 -3.10
CA GLU A 15 0.79 30.67 -2.94
C GLU A 15 2.07 30.28 -3.69
N THR A 16 2.56 29.06 -3.51
CA THR A 16 3.84 28.62 -4.10
C THR A 16 3.69 27.99 -5.48
N GLN A 17 2.46 27.61 -5.86
CA GLN A 17 2.15 26.86 -7.08
C GLN A 17 2.80 25.46 -7.14
N GLU A 18 3.39 25.01 -6.04
CA GLU A 18 4.04 23.71 -5.91
C GLU A 18 3.02 22.59 -5.76
N MET A 19 3.35 21.42 -6.31
CA MET A 19 2.57 20.21 -6.08
C MET A 19 2.77 19.74 -4.64
N ARG A 20 1.67 19.53 -3.92
CA ARG A 20 1.71 19.08 -2.52
C ARG A 20 1.08 17.70 -2.37
N TYR A 21 0.17 17.29 -3.24
CA TYR A 21 -0.43 15.96 -3.16
C TYR A 21 -0.75 15.45 -4.56
N VAL A 22 -0.52 14.17 -4.80
CA VAL A 22 -0.96 13.47 -6.02
C VAL A 22 -1.87 12.31 -5.64
N GLY A 23 -2.95 12.09 -6.39
CA GLY A 23 -3.80 10.92 -6.18
C GLY A 23 -4.66 10.57 -7.39
N LYS A 24 -5.43 9.48 -7.26
CA LYS A 24 -6.35 8.99 -8.29
C LYS A 24 -7.82 9.16 -7.90
N SER A 25 -8.66 9.56 -8.86
CA SER A 25 -10.13 9.54 -8.70
C SER A 25 -10.87 9.41 -10.03
N ASN A 26 -12.04 8.76 -10.00
CA ASN A 26 -13.00 8.80 -11.12
C ASN A 26 -13.80 10.11 -11.13
N ASN A 27 -13.87 10.80 -9.98
CA ASN A 27 -14.48 12.12 -9.83
C ASN A 27 -13.59 13.00 -8.93
N PRO A 28 -12.61 13.71 -9.52
CA PRO A 28 -11.65 14.53 -8.79
C PRO A 28 -12.30 15.65 -7.97
N ALA A 29 -13.40 16.26 -8.45
CA ALA A 29 -14.11 17.32 -7.75
C ALA A 29 -14.73 16.82 -6.43
N SER A 30 -15.45 15.69 -6.47
CA SER A 30 -15.99 15.07 -5.27
C SER A 30 -14.89 14.65 -4.29
N ARG A 31 -13.79 14.09 -4.83
CA ARG A 31 -12.65 13.66 -4.02
C ARG A 31 -11.91 14.84 -3.37
N TYR A 32 -11.83 15.98 -4.05
CA TYR A 32 -11.31 17.22 -3.50
C TYR A 32 -12.13 17.70 -2.30
N SER A 33 -13.47 17.70 -2.40
CA SER A 33 -14.33 18.05 -1.26
C SER A 33 -14.11 17.13 -0.06
N GLN A 34 -13.89 15.84 -0.29
CA GLN A 34 -13.55 14.89 0.78
C GLN A 34 -12.20 15.22 1.43
N HIS A 35 -11.19 15.56 0.64
CA HIS A 35 -9.87 15.97 1.17
C HIS A 35 -9.95 17.19 2.09
N MET A 36 -10.84 18.15 1.79
CA MET A 36 -11.03 19.33 2.64
C MET A 36 -11.65 19.00 4.00
N GLN A 37 -12.35 17.86 4.11
CA GLN A 37 -13.04 17.43 5.33
C GLN A 37 -12.27 16.36 6.11
N ASP A 38 -11.32 15.68 5.46
CA ASP A 38 -10.55 14.58 6.02
C ASP A 38 -9.41 15.06 6.91
N LYS A 39 -9.56 14.85 8.22
CA LYS A 39 -8.62 15.28 9.26
C LYS A 39 -7.74 14.15 9.78
N THR A 40 -8.05 12.90 9.45
CA THR A 40 -7.51 11.73 10.15
C THR A 40 -6.63 10.85 9.29
N SER A 41 -6.89 10.74 7.98
CA SER A 41 -6.17 9.78 7.13
C SER A 41 -4.72 10.18 6.86
N ASN A 42 -4.44 11.49 6.83
CA ASN A 42 -3.11 12.02 6.56
C ASN A 42 -2.93 13.34 7.32
N LYS A 43 -2.25 13.28 8.48
CA LYS A 43 -2.04 14.44 9.36
C LYS A 43 -1.20 15.54 8.70
N HIS A 44 -0.21 15.20 7.88
CA HIS A 44 0.63 16.18 7.19
C HIS A 44 -0.19 16.99 6.17
N LYS A 45 -1.00 16.30 5.37
CA LYS A 45 -1.94 16.92 4.44
C LYS A 45 -2.96 17.80 5.17
N TRP A 46 -3.56 17.29 6.24
CA TRP A 46 -4.52 18.08 7.03
C TRP A 46 -3.89 19.35 7.61
N ASN A 47 -2.70 19.24 8.22
CA ASN A 47 -2.01 20.40 8.79
C ASN A 47 -1.70 21.45 7.72
N TRP A 48 -1.26 21.04 6.53
CA TRP A 48 -1.04 21.95 5.42
C TRP A 48 -2.34 22.63 4.95
N ILE A 49 -3.42 21.87 4.74
CA ILE A 49 -4.73 22.42 4.36
C ILE A 49 -5.23 23.41 5.41
N LYS A 50 -5.05 23.09 6.69
CA LYS A 50 -5.42 23.96 7.81
C LYS A 50 -4.63 25.28 7.76
N GLN A 51 -3.32 25.24 7.53
CA GLN A 51 -2.50 26.45 7.40
C GLN A 51 -2.97 27.35 6.25
N LEU A 52 -3.38 26.77 5.12
CA LEU A 52 -3.99 27.54 4.03
C LEU A 52 -5.33 28.14 4.45
N ALA A 53 -6.19 27.36 5.11
CA ALA A 53 -7.50 27.81 5.57
C ALA A 53 -7.40 28.96 6.59
N ASP A 54 -6.39 28.94 7.48
CA ASP A 54 -6.12 30.01 8.44
C ASP A 54 -5.77 31.35 7.73
N LYS A 55 -5.32 31.30 6.47
CA LYS A 55 -5.08 32.45 5.59
C LYS A 55 -6.26 32.77 4.66
N GLY A 56 -7.39 32.05 4.77
CA GLY A 56 -8.53 32.18 3.85
C GLY A 56 -8.28 31.54 2.47
N LEU A 57 -7.27 30.68 2.34
CA LEU A 57 -6.88 30.01 1.11
C LEU A 57 -7.30 28.53 1.11
N LYS A 58 -7.28 27.91 -0.07
CA LYS A 58 -7.53 26.48 -0.26
C LYS A 58 -6.60 25.91 -1.34
N PRO A 59 -6.23 24.62 -1.27
CA PRO A 59 -5.46 24.01 -2.34
C PRO A 59 -6.17 24.09 -3.70
N GLU A 60 -5.41 24.21 -4.77
CA GLU A 60 -5.93 24.16 -6.12
C GLU A 60 -5.98 22.70 -6.62
N LEU A 61 -7.16 22.28 -7.10
CA LEU A 61 -7.31 20.97 -7.75
C LEU A 61 -6.85 21.07 -9.20
N VAL A 62 -5.90 20.22 -9.59
CA VAL A 62 -5.42 20.12 -10.98
C VAL A 62 -5.56 18.70 -11.50
N ILE A 63 -5.99 18.53 -12.74
CA ILE A 63 -5.91 17.23 -13.43
C ILE A 63 -4.53 17.13 -14.06
N ILE A 64 -3.78 16.11 -13.66
CA ILE A 64 -2.42 15.85 -14.16
C ILE A 64 -2.51 15.01 -15.44
N GLU A 65 -3.31 13.93 -15.40
CA GLU A 65 -3.44 13.00 -16.51
C GLU A 65 -4.80 12.30 -16.50
N GLU A 66 -5.42 12.16 -17.67
CA GLU A 66 -6.52 11.22 -17.90
C GLU A 66 -5.92 9.89 -18.39
N VAL A 67 -6.25 8.80 -17.70
CA VAL A 67 -5.64 7.49 -17.92
C VAL A 67 -6.70 6.42 -18.07
N LEU A 68 -6.38 5.38 -18.82
CA LEU A 68 -7.18 4.15 -18.80
C LEU A 68 -7.20 3.60 -17.36
N TYR A 69 -8.36 3.15 -16.91
CA TYR A 69 -8.54 2.62 -15.56
C TYR A 69 -7.52 1.51 -15.26
N LYS A 70 -7.20 0.64 -16.21
CA LYS A 70 -6.20 -0.43 -16.02
C LYS A 70 -4.77 0.07 -15.74
N LYS A 71 -4.45 1.34 -16.00
CA LYS A 71 -3.11 1.92 -15.88
C LYS A 71 -2.95 2.86 -14.69
N TRP A 72 -4.01 3.16 -13.92
CA TRP A 72 -3.96 4.24 -12.94
C TRP A 72 -2.90 4.03 -11.86
N GLU A 73 -2.63 2.79 -11.45
CA GLU A 73 -1.66 2.47 -10.41
C GLU A 73 -0.23 2.85 -10.83
N GLU A 74 0.16 2.48 -12.05
CA GLU A 74 1.45 2.83 -12.65
C GLU A 74 1.59 4.35 -12.77
N ARG A 75 0.53 5.01 -13.25
CA ARG A 75 0.56 6.45 -13.50
C ARG A 75 0.56 7.29 -12.22
N GLU A 76 -0.15 6.85 -11.16
CA GLU A 76 -0.09 7.51 -9.86
C GLU A 76 1.31 7.44 -9.25
N ARG A 77 1.94 6.26 -9.26
CA ARG A 77 3.32 6.08 -8.79
C ARG A 77 4.31 6.92 -9.60
N PHE A 78 4.16 6.92 -10.92
CA PHE A 78 4.98 7.73 -11.82
C PHE A 78 4.93 9.21 -11.41
N TRP A 79 3.75 9.81 -11.32
CA TRP A 79 3.65 11.24 -10.99
C TRP A 79 4.11 11.59 -9.58
N ILE A 80 3.86 10.73 -8.59
CA ILE A 80 4.41 10.94 -7.24
C ILE A 80 5.94 10.99 -7.29
N LYS A 81 6.55 10.03 -8.00
CA LYS A 81 8.00 9.98 -8.18
C LYS A 81 8.53 11.21 -8.92
N GLU A 82 7.96 11.55 -10.08
CA GLU A 82 8.39 12.69 -10.89
C GLU A 82 8.34 14.00 -10.10
N TYR A 83 7.27 14.25 -9.35
CA TYR A 83 7.18 15.47 -8.52
C TYR A 83 8.15 15.44 -7.33
N ALA A 84 8.36 14.28 -6.70
CA ALA A 84 9.35 14.14 -5.64
C ALA A 84 10.78 14.39 -6.15
N GLU A 85 11.14 13.83 -7.30
CA GLU A 85 12.45 14.02 -7.94
C GLU A 85 12.65 15.46 -8.44
N ALA A 86 11.57 16.13 -8.86
CA ALA A 86 11.57 17.56 -9.16
C ALA A 86 11.65 18.46 -7.91
N GLY A 87 11.73 17.87 -6.70
CA GLY A 87 11.88 18.61 -5.43
C GLY A 87 10.57 19.15 -4.85
N ALA A 88 9.41 18.71 -5.33
CA ALA A 88 8.13 19.17 -4.81
C ALA A 88 7.92 18.68 -3.36
N PRO A 89 7.42 19.53 -2.44
CA PRO A 89 7.19 19.18 -1.04
C PRO A 89 5.89 18.37 -0.86
N LEU A 90 5.87 17.16 -1.42
CA LEU A 90 4.74 16.25 -1.37
C LEU A 90 4.39 15.83 0.07
N VAL A 91 3.10 15.79 0.37
CA VAL A 91 2.53 15.29 1.62
C VAL A 91 1.89 13.90 1.46
N ASN A 92 2.12 13.22 0.34
CA ASN A 92 1.74 11.82 0.14
C ASN A 92 2.34 10.95 1.24
N ILE A 93 1.54 10.06 1.83
CA ILE A 93 2.00 9.13 2.90
C ILE A 93 2.57 7.82 2.34
N LEU A 94 2.27 7.52 1.08
CA LEU A 94 2.67 6.30 0.38
C LEU A 94 3.10 6.68 -1.04
N GLU A 95 3.86 5.80 -1.68
CA GLU A 95 4.37 5.96 -3.05
C GLU A 95 3.28 5.94 -4.14
N GLY A 96 2.03 5.62 -3.77
CA GLY A 96 0.89 5.49 -4.68
C GLY A 96 0.68 4.07 -5.20
N GLY A 97 -0.36 3.89 -6.02
CA GLY A 97 -0.74 2.60 -6.59
C GLY A 97 -1.38 1.62 -5.60
N ALA A 98 -1.82 2.11 -4.44
CA ALA A 98 -2.54 1.32 -3.45
C ALA A 98 -4.03 1.69 -3.46
N HIS A 99 -4.89 0.77 -3.89
CA HIS A 99 -6.29 0.79 -3.45
C HIS A 99 -6.36 0.04 -2.13
N TYR A 100 -7.25 0.45 -1.22
CA TYR A 100 -7.62 -0.41 -0.09
C TYR A 100 -8.75 -1.33 -0.56
N PRO A 101 -8.69 -2.66 -0.33
CA PRO A 101 -7.54 -3.40 0.16
C PRO A 101 -6.44 -3.50 -0.91
N VAL A 102 -5.19 -3.39 -0.47
CA VAL A 102 -4.00 -3.53 -1.32
C VAL A 102 -4.11 -4.87 -2.02
N LYS A 103 -4.00 -4.92 -3.36
CA LYS A 103 -3.78 -6.20 -4.05
C LYS A 103 -2.36 -6.64 -3.73
N ILE A 104 -2.22 -7.37 -2.65
CA ILE A 104 -0.95 -7.96 -2.25
C ILE A 104 -0.73 -9.21 -3.10
N GLN A 105 0.35 -9.27 -3.86
CA GLN A 105 0.97 -10.54 -4.26
C GLN A 105 2.16 -10.73 -3.32
N PRO A 106 1.98 -11.34 -2.14
CA PRO A 106 3.09 -11.57 -1.25
C PRO A 106 3.92 -12.70 -1.83
N GLU A 107 5.25 -12.58 -1.73
CA GLU A 107 6.13 -13.75 -1.87
C GLU A 107 5.86 -14.65 -0.67
N TRP A 108 5.01 -15.66 -0.82
CA TRP A 108 4.53 -16.51 0.27
C TRP A 108 5.67 -17.15 1.06
N ALA A 109 6.77 -17.46 0.37
CA ALA A 109 7.98 -18.01 0.98
C ALA A 109 8.64 -17.04 1.98
N GLU A 110 8.64 -15.74 1.68
CA GLU A 110 9.23 -14.72 2.55
C GLU A 110 8.38 -14.49 3.81
N LEU A 111 7.06 -14.61 3.67
CA LEU A 111 6.13 -14.50 4.80
C LEU A 111 6.27 -15.66 5.78
N ILE A 112 6.53 -16.88 5.28
CA ILE A 112 6.53 -18.10 6.09
C ILE A 112 7.91 -18.51 6.63
N GLU A 113 9.00 -17.98 6.06
CA GLU A 113 10.39 -18.24 6.45
C GLU A 113 10.69 -18.06 7.96
N PRO A 114 10.12 -17.07 8.69
CA PRO A 114 10.33 -16.99 10.13
C PRO A 114 9.78 -18.19 10.93
N PHE A 115 8.88 -18.98 10.33
CA PHE A 115 8.16 -20.09 10.97
C PHE A 115 8.59 -21.46 10.44
N LEU A 116 9.10 -21.50 9.20
CA LEU A 116 9.61 -22.68 8.53
C LEU A 116 11.06 -22.47 8.15
N THR A 117 11.92 -23.39 8.57
CA THR A 117 13.36 -23.33 8.31
C THR A 117 13.85 -24.66 7.73
N GLY A 118 14.93 -24.60 6.94
CA GLY A 118 15.55 -25.78 6.33
C GLY A 118 14.60 -26.53 5.39
N ALA A 119 14.62 -27.87 5.44
CA ALA A 119 13.89 -28.73 4.50
C ALA A 119 12.38 -28.47 4.41
N LEU A 120 11.75 -27.91 5.44
CA LEU A 120 10.33 -27.55 5.41
C LEU A 120 10.05 -26.30 4.57
N LEU A 121 10.95 -25.32 4.60
CA LEU A 121 10.86 -24.13 3.75
C LEU A 121 11.15 -24.49 2.29
N ASP A 122 12.12 -25.36 2.06
CA ASP A 122 12.43 -25.87 0.72
C ASP A 122 11.24 -26.60 0.12
N LYS A 123 10.57 -27.45 0.92
CA LYS A 123 9.32 -28.10 0.51
C LYS A 123 8.22 -27.10 0.20
N PHE A 124 8.01 -26.09 1.05
CA PHE A 124 6.99 -25.06 0.82
C PHE A 124 7.19 -24.34 -0.52
N LYS A 125 8.44 -23.97 -0.85
CA LYS A 125 8.80 -23.31 -2.11
C LYS A 125 8.50 -24.14 -3.35
N THR A 126 8.37 -25.47 -3.22
CA THR A 126 8.05 -26.38 -4.33
C THR A 126 6.55 -26.58 -4.57
N LEU A 127 5.69 -26.08 -3.68
CA LEU A 127 4.23 -26.18 -3.82
C LEU A 127 3.70 -25.19 -4.85
N SER A 128 2.50 -25.48 -5.39
CA SER A 128 1.81 -24.52 -6.27
C SER A 128 1.45 -23.23 -5.53
N GLU A 129 1.25 -22.14 -6.27
CA GLU A 129 0.88 -20.84 -5.68
C GLU A 129 -0.42 -20.93 -4.85
N ASP A 130 -1.40 -21.71 -5.31
CA ASP A 130 -2.66 -21.91 -4.59
C ASP A 130 -2.47 -22.67 -3.27
N GLU A 131 -1.58 -23.66 -3.23
CA GLU A 131 -1.24 -24.40 -2.00
C GLU A 131 -0.44 -23.53 -1.01
N GLN A 132 0.52 -22.76 -1.52
CA GLN A 132 1.27 -21.80 -0.70
C GLN A 132 0.33 -20.77 -0.05
N LYS A 133 -0.63 -20.27 -0.82
CA LYS A 133 -1.66 -19.34 -0.35
C LYS A 133 -2.57 -19.97 0.70
N ASP A 134 -3.06 -21.18 0.46
CA ASP A 134 -3.95 -21.89 1.40
C ASP A 134 -3.27 -22.14 2.74
N ILE A 135 -2.01 -22.62 2.72
CA ILE A 135 -1.21 -22.82 3.93
C ILE A 135 -1.02 -21.50 4.69
N CYS A 136 -0.67 -20.41 4.00
CA CYS A 136 -0.52 -19.08 4.62
C CYS A 136 -1.85 -18.53 5.18
N TRP A 137 -2.99 -18.85 4.55
CA TRP A 137 -4.31 -18.45 5.05
C TRP A 137 -4.70 -19.22 6.32
N GLN A 138 -4.54 -20.55 6.31
CA GLN A 138 -4.91 -21.43 7.43
C GLN A 138 -4.02 -21.26 8.66
N THR A 139 -2.82 -20.72 8.48
CA THR A 139 -1.86 -20.39 9.56
C THR A 139 -2.14 -19.03 10.21
N ALA A 140 -3.23 -18.35 9.84
CA ALA A 140 -3.57 -16.98 10.21
C ALA A 140 -2.57 -15.92 9.72
N MET A 141 -1.69 -16.27 8.77
CA MET A 141 -0.71 -15.34 8.21
C MET A 141 -1.32 -14.40 7.16
N GLY A 142 -2.47 -14.73 6.59
CA GLY A 142 -3.21 -13.84 5.67
C GLY A 142 -3.53 -12.45 6.26
N GLY A 143 -3.82 -12.35 7.57
CA GLY A 143 -3.99 -11.07 8.26
C GLY A 143 -2.66 -10.39 8.65
N MET A 144 -1.57 -11.15 8.71
CA MET A 144 -0.22 -10.64 8.94
C MET A 144 0.43 -10.14 7.64
N THR A 145 0.00 -10.62 6.47
CA THR A 145 0.48 -10.17 5.16
C THR A 145 0.32 -8.65 4.99
N GLU A 146 -0.84 -8.11 5.38
CA GLU A 146 -1.12 -6.67 5.32
C GLU A 146 -0.17 -5.86 6.23
N SER A 147 0.12 -6.40 7.42
CA SER A 147 1.04 -5.79 8.39
C SER A 147 2.50 -5.90 7.94
N TRP A 148 2.90 -7.04 7.39
CA TRP A 148 4.24 -7.33 6.88
C TRP A 148 4.59 -6.42 5.70
N VAL A 149 3.67 -6.27 4.73
CA VAL A 149 3.80 -5.33 3.62
C VAL A 149 3.83 -3.89 4.13
N GLY A 150 2.96 -3.54 5.06
CA GLY A 150 2.94 -2.22 5.66
C GLY A 150 4.25 -1.86 6.39
N ILE A 151 4.90 -2.83 7.04
CA ILE A 151 6.21 -2.62 7.68
C ILE A 151 7.29 -2.36 6.63
N ARG A 152 7.35 -3.17 5.56
CA ARG A 152 8.27 -2.96 4.42
C ARG A 152 8.09 -1.60 3.76
N GLN A 153 6.84 -1.21 3.48
CA GLN A 153 6.53 0.09 2.87
C GLN A 153 6.92 1.29 3.74
N ARG A 154 6.98 1.12 5.07
CA ARG A 154 7.46 2.16 5.99
C ARG A 154 8.97 2.10 6.24
N GLY A 155 9.71 1.27 5.51
CA GLY A 155 11.16 1.07 5.69
C GLY A 155 11.56 0.30 6.95
N GLY A 156 10.60 -0.36 7.61
CA GLY A 156 10.87 -1.23 8.75
C GLY A 156 11.22 -2.65 8.32
N ASP A 157 11.83 -3.41 9.23
CA ASP A 157 12.14 -4.82 9.03
C ASP A 157 11.05 -5.72 9.64
N PRO A 158 10.24 -6.42 8.82
CA PRO A 158 9.21 -7.32 9.34
C PRO A 158 9.78 -8.49 10.14
N ALA A 159 11.02 -8.91 9.89
CA ALA A 159 11.65 -10.01 10.63
C ALA A 159 11.81 -9.69 12.13
N VAL A 160 11.89 -8.40 12.48
CA VAL A 160 11.95 -7.93 13.87
C VAL A 160 10.57 -7.97 14.54
N GLU A 161 9.51 -7.62 13.81
CA GLU A 161 8.13 -7.58 14.34
C GLU A 161 7.46 -8.95 14.40
N PHE A 162 7.87 -9.87 13.52
CA PHE A 162 7.37 -11.25 13.48
C PHE A 162 8.40 -12.28 13.96
N SER A 163 9.39 -11.84 14.74
CA SER A 163 10.45 -12.70 15.26
C SER A 163 9.88 -13.82 16.15
N VAL A 164 10.59 -14.96 16.17
CA VAL A 164 10.23 -16.17 16.93
C VAL A 164 10.07 -15.89 18.44
N GLU A 165 10.67 -14.80 18.93
CA GLU A 165 10.61 -14.35 20.32
C GLU A 165 9.25 -13.71 20.68
N LYS A 166 8.57 -13.07 19.71
CA LYS A 166 7.18 -12.61 19.86
C LYS A 166 6.23 -13.79 19.59
N ARG A 167 5.96 -14.57 20.63
CA ARG A 167 5.22 -15.86 20.60
C ARG A 167 4.00 -15.90 19.65
N TYR A 168 4.17 -16.56 18.50
CA TYR A 168 3.09 -17.15 17.71
C TYR A 168 3.32 -18.66 17.50
N LEU A 169 3.66 -19.38 18.57
CA LEU A 169 3.94 -20.82 18.56
C LEU A 169 2.83 -21.64 17.87
N LYS A 170 1.57 -21.21 18.03
CA LYS A 170 0.40 -21.84 17.39
C LYS A 170 0.47 -21.77 15.85
N THR A 171 0.86 -20.63 15.28
CA THR A 171 1.01 -20.43 13.83
C THR A 171 2.09 -21.33 13.25
N ARG A 172 3.23 -21.43 13.94
CA ARG A 172 4.33 -22.32 13.56
C ARG A 172 3.89 -23.79 13.52
N ASP A 173 3.23 -24.26 14.56
CA ASP A 173 2.84 -25.67 14.68
C ASP A 173 1.74 -26.03 13.66
N THR A 174 0.83 -25.09 13.36
CA THR A 174 -0.15 -25.21 12.28
C THR A 174 0.53 -25.29 10.90
N ALA A 175 1.49 -24.42 10.60
CA ALA A 175 2.18 -24.38 9.30
C ALA A 175 2.89 -25.72 9.01
N ARG A 176 3.58 -26.26 10.03
CA ARG A 176 4.27 -27.55 9.94
C ARG A 176 3.29 -28.70 9.70
N SER A 177 2.17 -28.70 10.42
CA SER A 177 1.14 -29.75 10.29
C SER A 177 0.52 -29.77 8.91
N LEU A 178 0.21 -28.61 8.34
CA LEU A 178 -0.36 -28.50 6.99
C LEU A 178 0.64 -28.94 5.91
N LEU A 179 1.93 -28.57 6.05
CA LEU A 179 2.96 -29.06 5.13
C LEU A 179 3.15 -30.59 5.15
N THR A 180 2.82 -31.24 6.25
CA THR A 180 2.77 -32.70 6.32
C THR A 180 1.56 -33.25 5.56
N LEU A 181 0.40 -32.59 5.65
CA LEU A 181 -0.85 -32.98 4.98
C LEU A 181 -0.81 -32.77 3.46
N HIS A 182 -0.20 -31.69 2.97
CA HIS A 182 0.04 -31.45 1.53
C HIS A 182 1.20 -32.31 0.97
N GLY A 183 1.76 -33.21 1.78
CA GLY A 183 2.95 -34.01 1.48
C GLY A 183 2.72 -35.47 1.13
N THR A 184 1.46 -35.89 1.02
CA THR A 184 1.03 -37.25 0.66
C THR A 184 0.20 -37.19 -0.60
#